data_AF-A0A4R6U0K7-F1
#
_entry.id   AF-A0A4R6U0K7-F1
#
_cell.length_a   1.000
_cell.length_b   1.000
_cell.length_c   1.000
_cell.angle_alpha   90.00
_cell.angle_beta   90.00
_cell.angle_gamma   90.00
#
_symmetry.space_group_name_H-M   'P 1'
#
loop_
_entity.id
_entity.type
_entity.pdbx_description
1 polymer ?
#
loop_
_entity_poly.entity_id
_entity_poly.type
_entity_poly.pdbx_seq_one_letter_code
_entity_poly.pdbx_strand_id
1 'polypeptide(L)' 'MLAYKTGDHVKVVSNRSLNGSHIVPIGTAGRVLRTNEEGDKVFVMVKSSEGNELVWLGDSDLEFVEGYL' A
#
# COMPACT_ATOMS: atom_id res chain seq x y z
N MET A 1 -14.89 -2.84 -5.75
CA MET A 1 -14.02 -1.93 -5.00
C MET A 1 -14.05 -2.35 -3.55
N LEU A 2 -12.95 -2.91 -3.08
CA LEU A 2 -12.73 -3.06 -1.65
C LEU A 2 -12.31 -1.67 -1.16
N ALA A 3 -13.17 -1.01 -0.41
CA ALA A 3 -12.85 0.30 0.16
C ALA A 3 -11.90 0.07 1.35
N TYR A 4 -10.59 0.11 1.10
CA TYR A 4 -9.59 0.15 2.16
C TYR A 4 -9.88 1.32 3.10
N LYS A 5 -9.63 1.12 4.39
CA LYS A 5 -9.84 2.12 5.45
C LYS A 5 -8.53 2.43 6.15
N THR A 6 -8.42 3.64 6.68
CA THR A 6 -7.31 4.01 7.57
C THR A 6 -7.19 3.00 8.70
N GLY A 7 -5.99 2.45 8.87
CA GLY A 7 -5.67 1.44 9.86
C GLY A 7 -5.55 0.02 9.28
N ASP A 8 -6.09 -0.23 8.09
CA ASP A 8 -6.05 -1.55 7.45
C ASP A 8 -4.61 -2.01 7.21
N HIS A 9 -4.39 -3.30 7.44
CA HIS A 9 -3.15 -3.97 7.06
C HIS A 9 -3.28 -4.50 5.65
N VAL A 10 -2.30 -4.15 4.82
CA VAL A 10 -2.29 -4.50 3.39
C VAL A 10 -0.95 -5.08 3.02
N LYS A 11 -0.91 -5.77 1.89
CA LYS A 11 0.29 -6.32 1.29
C LYS A 11 0.37 -5.86 -0.16
N VAL A 12 1.55 -5.44 -0.59
CA VAL A 12 1.80 -5.08 -1.98
C VAL A 12 1.80 -6.35 -2.83
N VAL A 13 0.99 -6.38 -3.88
CA VAL A 13 0.86 -7.54 -4.80
C VAL A 13 1.27 -7.22 -6.24
N SER A 14 1.57 -5.96 -6.54
CA SER A 14 2.11 -5.55 -7.84
C SER A 14 3.45 -4.79 -7.65
N ASN A 15 4.40 -5.03 -8.55
CA ASN A 15 5.62 -4.22 -8.62
C ASN A 15 5.27 -2.89 -9.29
N ARG A 16 5.05 -1.84 -8.50
CA ARG A 16 4.87 -0.48 -9.05
C ARG A 16 6.14 0.33 -8.88
N SER A 17 6.60 0.92 -9.99
CA SER A 17 7.63 1.95 -9.97
C SER A 17 6.99 3.28 -9.56
N LEU A 18 7.37 3.80 -8.40
CA LEU A 18 7.02 5.14 -7.95
C LEU A 18 7.94 6.13 -8.66
N ASN A 19 7.37 6.96 -9.53
CA ASN A 19 8.07 8.03 -10.24
C ASN A 19 9.40 7.58 -10.91
N GLY A 20 9.41 6.37 -11.49
CA GLY A 20 10.47 5.93 -12.39
C GLY A 20 11.75 5.38 -11.75
N SER A 21 11.91 5.36 -10.43
CA SER A 21 13.16 4.85 -9.82
C SER A 21 13.02 4.00 -8.57
N HIS A 22 11.87 3.97 -7.90
CA HIS A 22 11.71 3.20 -6.66
C HIS A 22 10.63 2.13 -6.81
N ILE A 23 11.00 0.86 -6.64
CA ILE A 23 10.07 -0.27 -6.71
C ILE A 23 9.79 -0.74 -5.29
N VAL A 24 8.53 -0.68 -4.86
CA VAL A 24 8.12 -1.36 -3.64
C VAL A 24 7.99 -2.86 -3.97
N PRO A 25 8.76 -3.74 -3.33
CA PRO A 25 8.71 -5.17 -3.66
C PRO A 25 7.33 -5.77 -3.40
N ILE A 26 6.90 -6.69 -4.28
CA ILE A 26 5.77 -7.57 -4.00
C ILE A 26 6.02 -8.31 -2.70
N GLY A 27 5.00 -8.35 -1.85
CA GLY A 27 5.03 -8.98 -0.55
C GLY A 27 5.30 -8.04 0.61
N THR A 28 5.67 -6.79 0.32
CA THR A 28 5.87 -5.77 1.35
C THR A 28 4.57 -5.53 2.11
N ALA A 29 4.61 -5.73 3.42
CA ALA A 29 3.51 -5.36 4.30
C ALA A 29 3.44 -3.85 4.45
N GLY A 30 2.23 -3.32 4.53
CA GLY A 30 1.99 -1.91 4.74
C GLY A 30 0.74 -1.66 5.55
N ARG A 31 0.59 -0.39 5.96
CA ARG A 31 -0.59 0.07 6.69
C ARG A 31 -1.21 1.26 6.00
N VAL A 32 -2.52 1.21 5.82
CA VAL A 32 -3.29 2.30 5.22
C VAL A 32 -3.36 3.46 6.19
N LEU A 33 -2.91 4.62 5.73
CA LEU A 33 -2.98 5.88 6.48
C LEU A 33 -4.18 6.71 6.03
N ARG A 34 -4.48 6.71 4.73
CA ARG A 34 -5.55 7.52 4.15
C ARG A 34 -5.95 6.95 2.79
N THR A 35 -7.19 7.18 2.37
CA THR A 35 -7.64 7.01 0.99
C THR A 35 -7.88 8.36 0.32
N ASN A 36 -7.76 8.42 -1.01
CA ASN A 36 -8.16 9.61 -1.76
C ASN A 36 -9.69 9.74 -1.82
N GLU A 37 -10.19 10.89 -2.29
CA GLU A 37 -11.62 11.20 -2.34
C GLU A 37 -12.40 10.25 -3.27
N GLU A 38 -11.74 9.72 -4.30
CA GLU A 38 -12.30 8.77 -5.25
C GLU A 38 -12.31 7.32 -4.73
N GLY A 39 -11.54 7.03 -3.68
CA GLY A 39 -11.44 5.70 -3.06
C GLY A 39 -10.69 4.65 -3.87
N ASP A 40 -10.06 5.03 -4.99
CA ASP A 40 -9.28 4.14 -5.86
C ASP A 40 -7.79 4.08 -5.50
N LYS A 41 -7.31 5.07 -4.72
CA LYS A 41 -5.92 5.15 -4.24
C LYS A 41 -5.85 5.18 -2.73
N VAL A 42 -4.86 4.46 -2.24
CA VAL A 42 -4.59 4.23 -0.84
C VAL A 42 -3.18 4.72 -0.54
N PHE A 43 -3.07 5.57 0.47
CA PHE A 43 -1.80 6.03 1.00
C PHE A 43 -1.34 5.05 2.07
N VAL A 44 -0.24 4.35 1.79
CA VAL A 44 0.27 3.25 2.58
C VAL A 44 1.66 3.60 3.10
N MET A 45 1.91 3.26 4.36
CA MET A 45 3.26 3.18 4.90
C MET A 45 3.80 1.77 4.67
N VAL A 46 4.90 1.64 3.93
CA VAL A 46 5.58 0.37 3.67
C VAL A 46 6.98 0.39 4.28
N LYS A 47 7.52 -0.78 4.61
CA LYS A 47 8.89 -0.90 5.13
C LYS A 47 9.84 -1.34 4.02
N SER A 48 10.70 -0.43 3.56
CA SER A 48 11.74 -0.69 2.57
C SER A 48 13.08 -0.98 3.24
N SER A 49 14.10 -1.27 2.43
CA SER A 49 15.49 -1.40 2.89
C SER A 49 16.09 -0.08 3.40
N GLU A 50 15.52 1.06 3.00
CA GLU A 50 16.02 2.40 3.35
C GLU A 50 15.27 3.02 4.53
N GLY A 51 14.10 2.46 4.90
CA GLY A 51 13.31 2.90 6.05
C GLY A 51 11.82 2.71 5.82
N ASN A 52 11.01 3.44 6.59
CA ASN A 52 9.58 3.51 6.34
C ASN A 52 9.32 4.52 5.21
N GLU A 53 8.60 4.08 4.19
CA GLU A 53 8.25 4.88 3.02
C GLU A 53 6.75 5.08 2.92
N LEU A 54 6.36 6.22 2.37
CA LEU A 54 4.98 6.63 2.20
C LEU A 54 4.63 6.67 0.72
N VAL A 55 3.65 5.86 0.32
CA VAL A 55 3.39 5.57 -1.09
C VAL A 55 1.89 5.59 -1.39
N TRP A 56 1.53 6.13 -2.56
CA TRP A 56 0.17 6.01 -3.09
C TRP A 56 0.08 4.79 -4.00
N LEU A 57 -0.79 3.85 -3.64
CA LEU A 57 -1.01 2.60 -4.36
C LEU A 57 -2.48 2.49 -4.77
N GLY A 58 -2.75 1.87 -5.91
CA GLY A 58 -4.12 1.59 -6.35
C GLY A 58 -4.68 0.34 -5.68
N ASP A 59 -6.00 0.15 -5.78
CA ASP A 59 -6.69 -1.08 -5.33
C ASP A 59 -6.03 -2.34 -5.95
N SER A 60 -5.67 -2.28 -7.24
CA SER A 60 -4.99 -3.38 -7.94
C SER A 60 -3.58 -3.70 -7.46
N ASP A 61 -2.96 -2.81 -6.69
CA ASP A 61 -1.59 -2.95 -6.21
C ASP A 61 -1.52 -3.58 -4.82
N LEU A 62 -2.68 -3.74 -4.16
CA LEU A 62 -2.79 -4.12 -2.77
C LEU A 62 -3.69 -5.35 -2.61
N GLU A 63 -3.41 -6.10 -1.54
CA GLU A 63 -4.29 -7.15 -1.03
C GLU A 63 -4.48 -6.91 0.47
N PHE A 64 -5.72 -7.08 0.95
CA PHE A 64 -6.01 -6.96 2.37
C PHE A 64 -5.43 -8.16 3.13
N VAL A 65 -4.77 -7.90 4.26
CA VAL A 65 -4.22 -8.95 5.12
C VAL A 65 -5.13 -9.12 6.33
N GLU A 66 -6.00 -10.13 6.28
CA GLU A 66 -6.75 -10.58 7.46
C GLU A 66 -5.78 -11.21 8.46
N GLY A 67 -5.76 -10.73 9.71
CA GLY A 67 -5.12 -11.44 10.81
C GLY A 67 -4.02 -10.71 11.61
N TYR A 68 -3.80 -9.41 11.40
CA TYR A 68 -3.00 -8.62 12.35
C TYR A 68 -3.88 -8.20 13.55
N LEU A 69 -3.91 -9.06 14.58
CA LEU A 69 -4.38 -8.77 15.95
C LEU A 69 -3.21 -8.31 16.83
#